data_AF-A0A7S2BEP0-F1
#
_entry.id   AF-A0A7S2BEP0-F1
#
_cell.length_a   1.000
_cell.length_b   1.000
_cell.length_c   1.000
_cell.angle_alpha   90.00
_cell.angle_beta   90.00
_cell.angle_gamma   90.00
#
_symmetry.space_group_name_H-M   'P 1'
#
loop_
_entity.id
_entity.type
_entity.pdbx_description
1 polymer ?
#
loop_
_entity_poly.entity_id
_entity_poly.type
_entity_poly.pdbx_seq_one_letter_code
_entity_poly.pdbx_strand_id
1 'polypeptide(L)'
;SQFEHQKSWGFIDFVDRRRAYVHQSQCGGQPLNVGQKVEAVLTQDAKNPGKWMATNVKRKPSGVREEDGYVEGFVNKWDSRGFGFITLSDGRYAYVHATACGDKHLTPGEV
;
A
#
# COMPACT_ATOMS: atom_id res chain seq x y z
N SER A 1 -9.22 -3.91 -20.65
CA SER A 1 -8.55 -4.87 -19.74
C SER A 1 -9.52 -5.21 -18.63
N GLN A 2 -9.67 -6.49 -18.34
CA GLN A 2 -10.66 -7.07 -17.44
C GLN A 2 -10.46 -6.52 -16.01
N PHE A 3 -11.47 -5.82 -15.48
CA PHE A 3 -11.49 -5.36 -14.10
C PHE A 3 -11.77 -6.57 -13.20
N GLU A 4 -10.74 -7.13 -12.57
CA GLU A 4 -10.98 -8.10 -11.51
C GLU A 4 -11.19 -7.35 -10.19
N HIS A 5 -12.47 -7.12 -9.91
CA HIS A 5 -13.00 -6.56 -8.69
C HIS A 5 -12.50 -7.32 -7.45
N GLN A 6 -12.18 -6.56 -6.40
CA GLN A 6 -12.16 -7.01 -5.01
C GLN A 6 -11.26 -8.22 -4.72
N LYS A 7 -9.94 -8.04 -4.74
CA LYS A 7 -9.10 -8.89 -3.90
C LYS A 7 -9.52 -8.65 -2.45
N SER A 8 -10.24 -9.62 -1.89
CA SER A 8 -10.71 -9.66 -0.50
C SER A 8 -9.57 -9.74 0.52
N TRP A 9 -8.32 -9.63 0.08
CA TRP A 9 -7.12 -9.82 0.87
C TRP A 9 -5.94 -9.02 0.31
N GLY A 10 -4.91 -8.83 1.14
CA GLY A 10 -3.68 -8.13 0.80
C GLY A 10 -2.56 -8.41 1.80
N PHE A 11 -1.51 -7.61 1.73
CA PHE A 11 -0.39 -7.66 2.68
C PHE A 11 -0.12 -6.30 3.27
N ILE A 12 0.24 -6.27 4.55
CA ILE A 12 0.72 -5.08 5.26
C ILE A 12 2.18 -5.32 5.62
N ASP A 13 3.04 -4.38 5.24
CA ASP A 13 4.45 -4.35 5.63
C ASP A 13 4.56 -3.49 6.90
N PHE A 14 5.03 -4.10 7.99
CA PHE A 14 5.18 -3.43 9.29
C PHE A 14 6.58 -2.86 9.46
N VAL A 15 6.69 -1.84 10.32
CA VAL A 15 7.95 -1.15 10.63
C VAL A 15 9.03 -2.07 11.21
N ASP A 16 8.64 -3.20 11.80
CA ASP A 16 9.54 -4.23 12.34
C ASP A 16 9.99 -5.26 11.29
N ARG A 17 9.79 -4.96 10.00
CA ARG A 17 10.12 -5.80 8.83
C ARG A 17 9.29 -7.07 8.70
N ARG A 18 8.22 -7.26 9.48
CA ARG A 18 7.29 -8.36 9.25
C ARG A 18 6.28 -7.98 8.17
N ARG A 19 6.10 -8.88 7.21
CA ARG A 19 5.01 -8.83 6.24
C ARG A 19 3.89 -9.74 6.72
N ALA A 20 2.68 -9.19 6.85
CA ALA A 20 1.52 -9.95 7.29
C ALA A 20 0.41 -9.99 6.25
N TYR A 21 -0.19 -11.15 6.08
CA TYR A 21 -1.43 -11.34 5.32
C TYR A 21 -2.59 -10.65 6.03
N VAL A 22 -3.46 -10.00 5.28
CA VAL A 22 -4.69 -9.39 5.80
C VAL A 22 -5.87 -9.74 4.92
N HIS A 23 -7.00 -10.08 5.53
CA HIS A 23 -8.27 -10.25 4.83
C HIS A 23 -9.16 -9.02 5.08
N GLN A 24 -9.99 -8.62 4.12
CA GLN A 24 -10.87 -7.45 4.19
C GLN A 24 -11.82 -7.48 5.39
N SER A 25 -12.18 -8.67 5.87
CA SER A 25 -12.99 -8.84 7.08
C SER A 25 -12.28 -8.31 8.33
N GLN A 26 -10.95 -8.23 8.32
CA GLN A 26 -10.14 -7.65 9.38
C GLN A 26 -10.01 -6.12 9.27
N CYS A 27 -10.46 -5.53 8.15
CA CYS A 27 -10.36 -4.10 7.82
C CYS A 27 -11.70 -3.37 7.88
N GLY A 28 -12.69 -3.92 8.60
CA GLY A 28 -14.05 -3.37 8.66
C GLY A 28 -14.88 -3.62 7.39
N GLY A 29 -14.57 -4.67 6.63
CA GLY A 29 -15.33 -5.07 5.44
C GLY A 29 -15.04 -4.23 4.19
N GLN A 30 -14.03 -3.36 4.23
CA GLN A 30 -13.61 -2.54 3.10
C GLN A 30 -12.11 -2.75 2.81
N PRO A 31 -11.69 -2.79 1.53
CA PRO A 31 -10.29 -2.93 1.17
C PRO A 31 -9.46 -1.73 1.68
N LEU A 32 -8.20 -2.00 2.01
CA LEU A 32 -7.22 -0.94 2.33
C LEU A 32 -6.64 -0.38 1.04
N ASN A 33 -6.37 0.91 1.03
CA ASN A 33 -5.63 1.53 -0.05
C ASN A 33 -4.13 1.36 0.17
N VAL A 34 -3.38 1.18 -0.91
CA VAL A 34 -1.91 1.14 -0.86
C VAL A 34 -1.42 2.46 -0.24
N GLY A 35 -0.52 2.38 0.73
CA GLY A 35 0.00 3.52 1.47
C GLY A 35 -0.88 4.01 2.63
N GLN A 36 -2.05 3.44 2.86
CA GLN A 36 -2.88 3.80 4.01
C GLN A 36 -2.20 3.38 5.33
N LYS A 37 -2.02 4.35 6.25
CA LYS A 37 -1.50 4.05 7.59
C LYS A 37 -2.54 3.25 8.38
N VAL A 38 -2.09 2.16 8.99
CA VAL A 38 -2.93 1.28 9.79
C VAL A 38 -2.22 0.86 11.07
N GLU A 39 -3.00 0.55 12.09
CA GLU A 39 -2.57 -0.22 13.25
C GLU A 39 -3.24 -1.58 13.21
N ALA A 40 -2.50 -2.64 13.49
CA ALA A 40 -3.03 -4.00 13.47
C ALA A 40 -2.28 -4.89 14.47
N VAL A 41 -2.93 -5.97 14.89
CA VAL A 41 -2.35 -6.99 15.75
C VAL A 41 -1.75 -8.09 14.89
N LEU A 42 -0.44 -8.32 15.04
CA LEU A 42 0.28 -9.40 14.36
C LEU A 42 0.10 -10.72 15.10
N THR A 43 -0.47 -11.70 14.41
CA THR A 43 -0.62 -13.09 14.89
C THR A 43 0.07 -14.05 13.92
N GLN A 44 0.44 -15.24 14.37
CA GLN A 44 0.90 -16.28 13.45
C GLN A 44 -0.25 -16.70 12.52
N ASP A 45 0.06 -16.93 11.25
CA ASP A 45 -0.91 -17.46 10.29
C ASP A 45 -1.10 -18.96 10.55
N ALA A 46 -2.28 -19.33 11.06
CA ALA A 46 -2.63 -20.72 11.35
C ALA A 46 -2.64 -21.62 10.09
N LYS A 47 -2.83 -21.05 8.89
CA LYS A 47 -2.80 -21.78 7.61
C LYS A 47 -1.39 -21.85 7.02
N ASN A 48 -0.51 -20.92 7.38
CA ASN A 48 0.86 -20.85 6.88
C ASN A 48 1.85 -20.69 8.05
N PRO A 49 2.29 -21.79 8.68
CA PRO A 49 3.28 -21.74 9.75
C PRO A 49 4.53 -20.95 9.34
N GLY A 50 4.99 -20.05 10.20
CA GLY A 50 6.11 -19.15 9.94
C GLY A 50 5.76 -17.85 9.19
N LYS A 51 4.51 -17.67 8.74
CA LYS A 51 4.01 -16.40 8.20
C LYS A 51 3.17 -15.65 9.23
N TRP A 52 3.02 -14.35 9.00
CA TRP A 52 2.24 -13.46 9.86
C TRP A 52 0.88 -13.14 9.23
N MET A 53 -0.12 -12.95 10.09
CA MET A 53 -1.44 -12.44 9.76
C MET A 53 -1.71 -11.18 10.58
N ALA A 54 -2.26 -10.15 9.95
CA ALA A 54 -2.74 -8.96 10.60
C ALA A 54 -4.23 -9.10 10.94
N THR A 55 -4.56 -8.85 12.20
CA THR A 55 -5.92 -8.89 12.75
C THR A 55 -6.28 -7.55 13.39
N ASN A 56 -7.59 -7.28 13.55
CA ASN A 56 -8.11 -6.05 14.16
C ASN A 56 -7.49 -4.78 13.55
N VAL A 57 -7.55 -4.67 12.21
CA VAL A 57 -6.89 -3.58 11.48
C VAL A 57 -7.69 -2.30 11.62
N LYS A 58 -7.08 -1.29 12.23
CA LYS A 58 -7.61 0.05 12.42
C LYS A 58 -6.95 1.02 11.44
N ARG A 59 -7.77 1.74 10.69
CA ARG A 59 -7.33 2.81 9.80
C ARG A 59 -6.87 3.99 10.65
N LYS A 60 -5.66 4.49 10.43
CA LYS A 60 -5.22 5.77 11.01
C LYS A 60 -5.47 6.85 9.97
N PRO A 61 -6.10 7.98 10.35
CA PRO A 61 -6.14 9.14 9.46
C PRO A 61 -4.69 9.54 9.16
N SER A 62 -4.28 9.44 7.90
CA SER A 62 -3.09 10.10 7.42
C SER A 62 -3.38 11.60 7.54
N GLY A 63 -2.61 12.34 8.33
CA GLY A 63 -2.83 13.76 8.65
C GLY A 63 -2.72 14.74 7.47
N VAL A 64 -3.03 14.29 6.25
CA VAL A 64 -3.18 15.12 5.07
C VAL A 64 -4.58 15.71 5.16
N ARG A 65 -4.67 17.03 5.39
CA ARG A 65 -5.91 17.76 5.12
C ARG A 65 -6.15 17.71 3.61
N GLU A 66 -7.38 17.38 3.22
CA GLU A 66 -7.85 17.31 1.83
C GLU A 66 -7.97 18.70 1.19
N GLU A 67 -6.92 19.52 1.25
CA GLU A 67 -6.83 20.70 0.37
C GLU A 67 -5.88 20.32 -0.78
N ASP A 68 -6.52 20.15 -1.95
CA ASP A 68 -6.01 19.75 -3.27
C ASP A 68 -5.43 18.34 -3.47
N GLY A 69 -5.23 17.54 -2.40
CA GLY A 69 -5.02 16.08 -2.53
C GLY A 69 -3.71 15.63 -3.19
N TYR A 70 -2.87 16.56 -3.64
CA TYR A 70 -1.51 16.28 -4.12
C TYR A 70 -0.57 16.18 -2.92
N VAL A 71 0.22 15.12 -2.89
CA VAL A 71 1.28 14.94 -1.89
C VAL A 71 2.58 14.73 -2.64
N GLU A 72 3.57 15.55 -2.33
CA GLU A 72 4.91 15.43 -2.88
C GLU A 72 5.51 14.06 -2.51
N GLY A 73 6.34 13.53 -3.38
CA GLY A 73 7.03 12.27 -3.13
C GLY A 73 8.18 12.09 -4.09
N PHE A 74 8.94 11.01 -3.91
CA PHE A 74 10.02 10.64 -4.81
C PHE A 74 9.88 9.17 -5.24
N VAL A 75 10.31 8.89 -6.46
CA VAL A 75 10.31 7.54 -7.02
C VAL A 75 11.39 6.70 -6.36
N ASN A 76 10.98 5.72 -5.57
CA ASN A 76 11.91 4.86 -4.83
C ASN A 76 12.36 3.66 -5.66
N LYS A 77 11.48 3.12 -6.51
CA LYS A 77 11.79 2.03 -7.43
C LYS A 77 10.92 2.11 -8.66
N TRP A 78 11.49 1.85 -9.82
CA TRP A 78 10.75 1.81 -11.07
C TRP A 78 11.20 0.62 -11.92
N ASP A 79 10.25 -0.01 -12.62
CA ASP A 79 10.44 -1.19 -13.44
C ASP A 79 10.19 -0.84 -14.91
N SER A 80 11.03 -1.35 -15.81
CA SER A 80 10.97 -1.12 -17.25
C SER A 80 9.62 -1.52 -17.87
N ARG A 81 8.84 -2.37 -17.18
CA ARG A 81 7.47 -2.77 -17.55
C ARG A 81 6.41 -1.70 -17.28
N GLY A 82 6.79 -0.51 -16.82
CA GLY A 82 5.90 0.65 -16.72
C GLY A 82 5.19 0.78 -15.38
N PHE A 83 5.82 0.35 -14.29
CA PHE A 83 5.29 0.58 -12.95
C PHE A 83 6.40 0.77 -11.94
N GLY A 84 6.07 1.34 -10.79
CA GLY A 84 7.00 1.56 -9.71
C GLY A 84 6.32 1.90 -8.41
N PHE A 85 7.15 2.35 -7.47
CA PHE A 85 6.72 2.73 -6.15
C PHE A 85 7.33 4.07 -5.77
N ILE A 86 6.49 4.95 -5.23
CA ILE A 86 6.87 6.26 -4.73
C ILE A 86 6.74 6.31 -3.20
N THR A 87 7.64 7.04 -2.56
CA THR A 87 7.50 7.44 -1.16
C THR A 87 6.96 8.86 -1.14
N LEU A 88 5.82 9.06 -0.51
CA LEU A 88 5.24 10.37 -0.28
C LEU A 88 5.89 11.04 0.94
N SER A 89 5.96 12.37 0.95
CA SER A 89 6.54 13.19 2.02
C SER A 89 5.84 13.00 3.37
N ASP A 90 4.58 12.55 3.35
CA ASP A 90 3.81 12.15 4.53
C ASP A 90 4.13 10.73 5.07
N GLY A 91 5.09 10.05 4.44
CA GLY A 91 5.56 8.72 4.78
C GLY A 91 4.69 7.58 4.24
N ARG A 92 3.71 7.87 3.36
CA ARG A 92 2.98 6.83 2.63
C ARG A 92 3.82 6.29 1.49
N TYR A 93 3.52 5.06 1.08
CA TYR A 93 4.19 4.39 -0.03
C TYR A 93 3.13 3.98 -1.04
N ALA A 94 3.25 4.44 -2.29
CA ALA A 94 2.22 4.24 -3.30
C ALA A 94 2.77 3.47 -4.51
N TYR A 95 1.98 2.54 -5.02
CA TYR A 95 2.22 1.91 -6.31
C TYR A 95 1.74 2.86 -7.41
N VAL A 96 2.57 3.05 -8.44
CA VAL A 96 2.29 3.92 -9.57
C VAL A 96 2.49 3.15 -10.86
N HIS A 97 1.56 3.27 -11.80
CA HIS A 97 1.67 2.74 -13.15
C HIS A 97 1.95 3.89 -14.12
N ALA A 98 2.73 3.66 -15.18
CA ALA A 98 3.15 4.68 -16.15
C ALA A 98 1.95 5.41 -16.79
N THR A 99 0.81 4.74 -16.94
CA THR A 99 -0.44 5.35 -17.44
C THR A 99 -0.95 6.47 -16.53
N ALA A 100 -0.66 6.42 -15.22
CA ALA A 100 -0.98 7.49 -14.28
C ALA A 100 -0.03 8.69 -14.42
N CYS A 101 1.11 8.51 -15.10
CA CYS A 101 2.12 9.52 -15.39
C CYS A 101 2.12 9.95 -16.87
N GLY A 102 1.02 9.69 -17.59
CA GLY A 102 0.89 10.03 -19.01
C GLY A 102 1.80 9.20 -19.94
N ASP A 103 1.98 7.91 -19.61
CA ASP A 103 2.82 6.93 -20.33
C ASP A 103 4.32 7.27 -20.37
N LYS A 104 4.76 8.22 -19.55
CA LYS A 104 6.18 8.52 -19.36
C LYS A 104 6.78 7.59 -18.33
N HIS A 105 7.97 7.08 -18.65
CA HIS A 105 8.76 6.27 -17.75
C HIS A 105 9.37 7.18 -16.69
N LEU A 106 9.02 6.98 -15.41
CA LEU A 106 9.69 7.70 -14.34
C LEU A 106 11.04 7.03 -14.03
N THR A 107 12.04 7.83 -13.71
CA THR A 107 13.34 7.36 -13.28
C THR A 107 13.48 7.46 -11.75
N PRO A 108 14.18 6.52 -11.09
CA PRO A 108 14.42 6.63 -9.65
C PRO A 108 15.12 7.96 -9.31
N GLY A 109 14.55 8.74 -8.38
CA GLY A 109 15.06 10.04 -7.97
C GLY A 109 14.41 11.27 -8.63
N GLU A 110 13.44 11.11 -9.54
CA GLU A 110 12.60 12.23 -10.00
C GLU A 110 11.61 12.69 -8.92
N VAL A 111 11.45 14.02 -8.83
CA VAL A 111 10.51 14.77 -7.97
C VAL A 111 9.35 15.31 -8.81
#